data_AF-A0A938IPE4-F1
#
_entry.id   AF-A0A938IPE4-F1
#
_cell.length_a   1.000
_cell.length_b   1.000
_cell.length_c   1.000
_cell.angle_alpha   90.00
_cell.angle_beta   90.00
_cell.angle_gamma   90.00
#
_symmetry.space_group_name_H-M   'P 1'
#
loop_
_entity.id
_entity.type
_entity.pdbx_description
1 polymer ?
#
loop_
_entity_poly.entity_id
_entity_poly.type
_entity_poly.pdbx_seq_one_letter_code
_entity_poly.pdbx_strand_id
1 'polypeptide(L)'
;MEAYYQKRTIWTQRAEGDAAPEPTAPNLEELAAKSGMTAGRTGLVDYHTVESTELGKTSRFDQNTFSFRPFREIGFDPDIPMYRPRDIRDAKETDVEYVYWKTSVKDQFIPELGDIRDDVARDWKKLEARKLVDKRVEELRKEASEREGGLKERLPAQAEKITSTNEFSWITMGGGLIPQMNSPQLSSVEGVDAVTWEFMETVFAKKAGELGVVRNASHDSAYVFLVTRRGPDVDAQRQRFLRTFFQGGSEVAALAQGEFQDYYRRWYAQLEREMKVEWKRPPQ
;
A
#
# COMPACT_ATOMS: atom_id res chain seq x y z
N MET A 1 17.79 -18.86 25.32
CA MET A 1 16.49 -18.90 24.63
C MET A 1 16.23 -20.26 23.96
N GLU A 2 17.12 -20.74 23.09
CA GLU A 2 16.94 -22.03 22.37
C GLU A 2 16.71 -23.25 23.29
N ALA A 3 17.51 -23.39 24.36
CA ALA A 3 17.34 -24.47 25.32
C ALA A 3 15.95 -24.49 25.99
N TYR A 4 15.31 -23.33 26.15
CA TYR A 4 13.95 -23.25 26.68
C TYR A 4 12.92 -23.73 25.65
N TYR A 5 13.04 -23.30 24.40
CA TYR A 5 12.18 -23.76 23.30
C TYR A 5 12.20 -25.29 23.15
N GLN A 6 13.38 -25.89 23.19
CA GLN A 6 13.53 -27.35 23.09
C GLN A 6 12.87 -28.08 24.25
N LYS A 7 13.13 -27.65 25.49
CA LYS A 7 12.49 -28.22 26.70
C LYS A 7 10.97 -28.10 26.64
N ARG A 8 10.47 -26.94 26.20
CA ARG A 8 9.03 -26.69 26.07
C ARG A 8 8.40 -27.57 24.99
N THR A 9 9.05 -27.73 23.84
CA THR A 9 8.56 -28.59 22.76
C THR A 9 8.44 -30.05 23.21
N ILE A 10 9.46 -30.56 23.92
CA ILE A 10 9.43 -31.92 24.50
C ILE A 10 8.30 -32.03 25.54
N TRP A 11 8.13 -31.00 26.40
CA TRP A 11 7.07 -30.99 27.40
C TRP A 11 5.68 -31.00 26.75
N THR A 12 5.41 -30.15 25.76
CA THR A 12 4.11 -30.12 25.07
C THR A 12 3.77 -31.45 24.39
N GLN A 13 4.77 -32.14 23.83
CA GLN A 13 4.59 -33.45 23.21
C GLN A 13 4.34 -34.58 24.24
N ARG A 14 4.81 -34.42 25.48
CA ARG A 14 4.62 -35.39 26.58
C ARG A 14 3.40 -35.10 27.46
N ALA A 15 2.95 -33.85 27.48
CA ALA A 15 1.83 -33.39 28.31
C ALA A 15 0.51 -34.07 27.95
N GLU A 16 0.38 -34.67 26.76
CA GLU A 16 -0.67 -35.65 26.43
C GLU A 16 -0.40 -37.00 27.16
N GLY A 17 -0.48 -37.00 28.49
CA GLY A 17 -0.46 -38.22 29.31
C GLY A 17 0.47 -38.23 30.53
N ASP A 18 1.41 -37.28 30.64
CA ASP A 18 2.38 -37.25 31.74
C ASP A 18 2.39 -35.89 32.48
N ALA A 19 2.30 -35.91 33.81
CA ALA A 19 2.13 -34.73 34.68
C ALA A 19 3.45 -34.01 34.99
N ALA A 20 4.39 -33.98 34.04
CA ALA A 20 5.66 -33.28 34.22
C ALA A 20 5.43 -31.76 34.36
N PRO A 21 6.14 -31.06 35.25
CA PRO A 21 5.99 -29.61 35.42
C PRO A 21 6.43 -28.84 34.17
N GLU A 22 5.72 -27.76 33.83
CA GLU A 22 6.08 -26.90 32.70
C GLU A 22 7.50 -26.32 32.91
N PRO A 23 8.36 -26.32 31.88
CA PRO A 23 9.68 -25.71 31.98
C PRO A 23 9.60 -24.23 32.38
N THR A 24 10.43 -23.83 33.34
CA THR A 24 10.54 -22.42 33.74
C THR A 24 11.13 -21.58 32.62
N ALA A 25 10.47 -20.48 32.27
CA ALA A 25 10.97 -19.51 31.30
C ALA A 25 12.25 -18.85 31.81
N PRO A 26 13.24 -18.58 30.94
CA PRO A 26 14.45 -17.89 31.36
C PRO A 26 14.16 -16.42 31.67
N ASN A 27 14.90 -15.87 32.65
CA ASN A 27 14.90 -14.45 32.95
C ASN A 27 15.59 -13.69 31.80
N LEU A 28 14.83 -12.87 31.06
CA LEU A 28 15.34 -12.17 29.88
C LEU A 28 16.25 -11.01 30.26
N GLU A 29 15.95 -10.33 31.36
CA GLU A 29 16.74 -9.22 31.89
C GLU A 29 18.13 -9.68 32.30
N GLU A 30 18.23 -10.83 32.98
CA GLU A 30 19.52 -11.44 33.33
C GLU A 30 20.30 -11.92 32.10
N LEU A 31 19.62 -12.53 31.13
CA LEU A 31 20.26 -12.99 29.89
C LEU A 31 20.80 -11.81 29.08
N ALA A 32 20.01 -10.74 28.95
CA ALA A 32 20.39 -9.54 28.22
C ALA A 32 21.59 -8.85 28.89
N ALA A 33 21.55 -8.68 30.23
CA ALA A 33 22.65 -8.09 30.98
C ALA A 33 23.98 -8.87 30.83
N LYS A 34 23.93 -10.21 30.84
CA LYS A 34 25.12 -11.06 30.64
C LYS A 34 25.72 -10.94 29.23
N SER A 35 24.90 -10.62 28.24
CA SER A 35 25.30 -10.52 26.83
C SER A 35 25.50 -9.08 26.36
N GLY A 36 25.41 -8.09 27.25
CA GLY A 36 25.50 -6.66 26.88
C GLY A 36 24.33 -6.17 26.01
N MET A 37 23.18 -6.84 26.08
CA MET A 37 21.97 -6.50 25.33
C MET A 37 20.94 -5.82 26.24
N THR A 38 19.97 -5.14 25.63
CA THR A 38 18.80 -4.59 26.33
C THR A 38 17.63 -5.56 26.23
N ALA A 39 17.02 -5.93 27.35
CA ALA A 39 15.78 -6.71 27.37
C ALA A 39 14.56 -5.81 27.12
N GLY A 40 13.57 -6.34 26.40
CA GLY A 40 12.32 -5.62 26.13
C GLY A 40 11.15 -6.56 25.91
N ARG A 41 9.93 -6.04 26.14
CA ARG A 41 8.67 -6.77 25.90
C ARG A 41 7.63 -5.82 25.31
N THR A 42 7.05 -6.19 24.18
CA THR A 42 6.03 -5.39 23.48
C THR A 42 4.63 -5.52 24.11
N GLY A 43 4.36 -6.61 24.81
CA GLY A 43 2.98 -7.01 25.12
C GLY A 43 2.26 -7.56 23.87
N LEU A 44 0.93 -7.66 23.95
CA LEU A 44 0.10 -7.93 22.78
C LEU A 44 0.01 -6.66 21.94
N VAL A 45 0.51 -6.74 20.71
CA VAL A 45 0.44 -5.69 19.70
C VAL A 45 -0.20 -6.27 18.45
N ASP A 46 -0.88 -5.43 17.68
CA ASP A 46 -1.45 -5.80 16.39
C ASP A 46 -0.46 -5.51 15.25
N TYR A 47 -0.85 -5.93 14.04
CA TYR A 47 -0.04 -5.83 12.83
C TYR A 47 0.40 -4.39 12.50
N HIS A 48 -0.38 -3.38 12.88
CA HIS A 48 -0.09 -1.98 12.63
C HIS A 48 0.63 -1.32 13.82
N THR A 49 0.19 -1.58 15.04
CA THR A 49 0.79 -0.94 16.23
C THR A 49 2.21 -1.42 16.51
N VAL A 50 2.61 -2.61 16.05
CA VAL A 50 3.98 -3.10 16.19
C VAL A 50 5.01 -2.14 15.61
N GLU A 51 4.69 -1.41 14.52
CA GLU A 51 5.60 -0.45 13.87
C GLU A 51 6.02 0.72 14.79
N SER A 52 5.25 0.99 15.84
CA SER A 52 5.61 2.00 16.83
C SER A 52 6.73 1.57 17.79
N THR A 53 7.02 0.26 17.85
CA THR A 53 8.08 -0.31 18.70
C THR A 53 9.43 -0.32 18.00
N GLU A 54 10.53 -0.29 18.75
CA GLU A 54 11.88 -0.35 18.18
C GLU A 54 12.12 -1.61 17.34
N LEU A 55 11.61 -2.76 17.78
CA LEU A 55 11.65 -4.00 17.01
C LEU A 55 10.83 -3.90 15.71
N GLY A 56 9.65 -3.30 15.76
CA GLY A 56 8.74 -3.21 14.61
C GLY A 56 9.19 -2.26 13.50
N LYS A 57 10.09 -1.31 13.81
CA LYS A 57 10.71 -0.41 12.83
C LYS A 57 11.73 -1.12 11.93
N THR A 58 12.22 -2.29 12.36
CA THR A 58 13.24 -3.02 11.61
C THR A 58 12.73 -3.61 10.31
N SER A 59 13.65 -3.77 9.36
CA SER A 59 13.39 -4.45 8.10
C SER A 59 14.53 -5.40 7.73
N ARG A 60 14.21 -6.49 7.03
CA ARG A 60 15.20 -7.39 6.44
C ARG A 60 15.23 -7.21 4.94
N PHE A 61 16.42 -7.13 4.35
CA PHE A 61 16.55 -7.22 2.90
C PHE A 61 16.39 -8.68 2.44
N ASP A 62 15.38 -8.93 1.61
CA ASP A 62 15.11 -10.22 0.99
C ASP A 62 15.80 -10.26 -0.38
N GLN A 63 16.78 -11.16 -0.51
CA GLN A 63 17.58 -11.31 -1.73
C GLN A 63 16.79 -11.93 -2.89
N ASN A 64 15.73 -12.71 -2.60
CA ASN A 64 14.95 -13.36 -3.66
C ASN A 64 14.03 -12.36 -4.36
N THR A 65 13.44 -11.45 -3.60
CA THR A 65 12.53 -10.42 -4.12
C THR A 65 13.21 -9.07 -4.33
N PHE A 66 14.51 -8.96 -4.01
CA PHE A 66 15.27 -7.71 -4.00
C PHE A 66 14.51 -6.57 -3.29
N SER A 67 13.85 -6.88 -2.19
CA SER A 67 12.96 -5.96 -1.49
C SER A 67 13.22 -5.94 0.02
N PHE A 68 12.83 -4.84 0.69
CA PHE A 68 12.88 -4.76 2.14
C PHE A 68 11.56 -5.28 2.73
N ARG A 69 11.66 -6.34 3.53
CA ARG A 69 10.53 -6.89 4.26
C ARG A 69 10.48 -6.31 5.68
N PRO A 70 9.44 -5.55 6.05
CA PRO A 70 9.32 -4.97 7.39
C PRO A 70 9.07 -6.04 8.45
N PHE A 71 9.44 -5.77 9.70
CA PHE A 71 9.24 -6.71 10.81
C PHE A 71 7.80 -7.14 10.96
N ARG A 72 6.80 -6.28 10.72
CA ARG A 72 5.39 -6.67 10.79
C ARG A 72 5.05 -7.89 9.91
N GLU A 73 5.66 -8.01 8.73
CA GLU A 73 5.44 -9.17 7.84
C GLU A 73 6.19 -10.41 8.33
N ILE A 74 7.35 -10.21 8.94
CA ILE A 74 8.20 -11.30 9.41
C ILE A 74 7.66 -11.84 10.74
N GLY A 75 7.41 -10.98 11.72
CA GLY A 75 7.00 -11.33 13.08
C GLY A 75 5.56 -11.84 13.21
N PHE A 76 4.66 -11.42 12.29
CA PHE A 76 3.28 -11.91 12.25
C PHE A 76 3.08 -13.08 11.28
N ASP A 77 4.16 -13.63 10.71
CA ASP A 77 4.09 -14.85 9.91
C ASP A 77 3.46 -15.98 10.76
N PRO A 78 2.35 -16.60 10.30
CA PRO A 78 1.63 -17.61 11.07
C PRO A 78 2.48 -18.85 11.35
N ASP A 79 3.49 -19.13 10.53
CA ASP A 79 4.35 -20.30 10.64
C ASP A 79 5.46 -20.12 11.70
N ILE A 80 5.54 -18.96 12.36
CA ILE A 80 6.46 -18.76 13.48
C ILE A 80 5.95 -19.51 14.71
N PRO A 81 6.67 -20.54 15.21
CA PRO A 81 6.26 -21.25 16.42
C PRO A 81 6.41 -20.35 17.64
N MET A 82 5.53 -20.56 18.62
CA MET A 82 5.64 -19.96 19.94
C MET A 82 6.99 -20.32 20.58
N TYR A 83 7.61 -19.35 21.24
CA TYR A 83 8.87 -19.47 21.99
C TYR A 83 10.11 -19.86 21.19
N ARG A 84 10.01 -20.05 19.87
CA ARG A 84 11.19 -20.27 19.03
C ARG A 84 11.96 -18.96 18.89
N PRO A 85 13.22 -18.87 19.31
CA PRO A 85 14.02 -17.66 19.12
C PRO A 85 14.30 -17.45 17.63
N ARG A 86 14.30 -16.19 17.24
CA ARG A 86 14.73 -15.71 15.92
C ARG A 86 15.52 -14.43 16.10
N ASP A 87 16.39 -14.15 15.14
CA ASP A 87 17.14 -12.92 15.03
C ASP A 87 16.64 -12.09 13.86
N ILE A 88 16.79 -10.77 13.97
CA ILE A 88 16.67 -9.84 12.86
C ILE A 88 17.70 -8.74 13.02
N ARG A 89 18.57 -8.62 12.01
CA ARG A 89 19.44 -7.46 11.83
C ARG A 89 18.76 -6.47 10.90
N ASP A 90 18.71 -5.20 11.30
CA ASP A 90 18.12 -4.18 10.44
C ASP A 90 18.97 -3.98 9.19
N ALA A 91 18.31 -3.97 8.05
CA ALA A 91 18.93 -3.73 6.76
C ALA A 91 19.24 -2.25 6.53
N LYS A 92 18.62 -1.34 7.29
CA LYS A 92 18.86 0.11 7.23
C LYS A 92 19.92 0.57 8.24
N GLU A 93 19.91 -0.02 9.43
CA GLU A 93 20.82 0.29 10.53
C GLU A 93 21.63 -0.96 10.88
N THR A 94 22.81 -1.12 10.26
CA THR A 94 23.57 -2.37 10.32
C THR A 94 24.07 -2.77 11.71
N ASP A 95 24.09 -1.82 12.64
CA ASP A 95 24.45 -1.95 14.06
C ASP A 95 23.27 -2.31 14.98
N VAL A 96 22.06 -2.40 14.42
CA VAL A 96 20.85 -2.77 15.15
C VAL A 96 20.48 -4.23 14.88
N GLU A 97 20.58 -5.05 15.91
CA GLU A 97 20.21 -6.46 15.88
C GLU A 97 19.33 -6.83 17.08
N TYR A 98 18.26 -7.57 16.81
CA TYR A 98 17.35 -8.06 17.81
C TYR A 98 17.30 -9.58 17.81
N VAL A 99 17.22 -10.16 19.00
CA VAL A 99 16.78 -11.55 19.18
C VAL A 99 15.41 -11.53 19.84
N TYR A 100 14.43 -12.18 19.22
CA TYR A 100 13.04 -12.14 19.62
C TYR A 100 12.39 -13.53 19.59
N TRP A 101 11.27 -13.67 20.28
CA TRP A 101 10.40 -14.84 20.19
C TRP A 101 8.95 -14.47 20.45
N LYS A 102 8.03 -15.28 19.97
CA LYS A 102 6.59 -15.07 20.19
C LYS A 102 6.18 -15.71 21.52
N THR A 103 5.63 -14.93 22.45
CA THR A 103 5.24 -15.41 23.79
C THR A 103 3.74 -15.52 24.02
N SER A 104 2.94 -14.82 23.22
CA SER A 104 1.48 -14.88 23.25
C SER A 104 0.93 -14.58 21.85
N VAL A 105 -0.16 -15.26 21.48
CA VAL A 105 -0.96 -14.96 20.29
C VAL A 105 -2.40 -14.83 20.74
N LYS A 106 -3.10 -13.83 20.20
CA LYS A 106 -4.55 -13.73 20.27
C LYS A 106 -5.09 -13.91 18.86
N ASP A 107 -6.03 -14.83 18.70
CA ASP A 107 -6.65 -15.07 17.39
C ASP A 107 -7.38 -13.81 16.92
N GLN A 108 -7.47 -13.65 15.61
CA GLN A 108 -8.25 -12.58 15.00
C GLN A 108 -9.71 -12.71 15.46
N PHE A 109 -10.26 -11.60 15.94
CA PHE A 109 -11.64 -11.52 16.39
C PHE A 109 -12.26 -10.24 15.82
N ILE A 110 -13.58 -10.26 15.64
CA ILE A 110 -14.34 -9.06 15.32
C ILE A 110 -14.61 -8.36 16.66
N PRO A 111 -14.07 -7.16 16.90
CA PRO A 111 -14.35 -6.43 18.13
C PRO A 111 -15.83 -6.04 18.20
N GLU A 112 -16.35 -5.90 19.42
CA GLU A 112 -17.71 -5.39 19.58
C GLU A 112 -17.77 -3.90 19.20
N LEU A 113 -18.90 -3.44 18.67
CA LEU A 113 -19.05 -2.04 18.26
C LEU A 113 -18.79 -1.07 19.42
N GLY A 114 -19.06 -1.47 20.67
CA GLY A 114 -18.76 -0.66 21.85
C GLY A 114 -17.28 -0.32 21.99
N ASP A 115 -16.40 -1.27 21.65
CA ASP A 115 -14.94 -1.12 21.79
C ASP A 115 -14.32 -0.25 20.69
N ILE A 116 -14.94 -0.21 19.50
CA ILE A 116 -14.43 0.49 18.31
C ILE A 116 -15.35 1.61 17.82
N ARG A 117 -16.28 2.07 18.66
CA ARG A 117 -17.32 3.03 18.25
C ARG A 117 -16.74 4.31 17.69
N ASP A 118 -15.67 4.82 18.30
CA ASP A 118 -15.04 6.07 17.90
C ASP A 118 -14.32 5.96 16.56
N ASP A 119 -13.67 4.82 16.30
CA ASP A 119 -13.04 4.53 15.01
C ASP A 119 -14.08 4.44 13.89
N VAL A 120 -15.17 3.69 14.13
CA VAL A 120 -16.29 3.57 13.19
C VAL A 120 -16.94 4.93 12.94
N ALA A 121 -17.18 5.71 13.99
CA ALA A 121 -17.77 7.05 13.85
C ALA A 121 -16.86 8.00 13.07
N ARG A 122 -15.55 7.95 13.29
CA ARG A 122 -14.57 8.74 12.53
C ARG A 122 -14.62 8.39 11.04
N ASP A 123 -14.59 7.10 10.70
CA ASP A 123 -14.57 6.69 9.31
C ASP A 123 -15.92 6.89 8.62
N TRP A 124 -17.03 6.72 9.36
CA TRP A 124 -18.36 7.10 8.88
C TRP A 124 -18.45 8.60 8.58
N LYS A 125 -17.91 9.48 9.44
CA LYS A 125 -17.85 10.93 9.17
C LYS A 125 -17.08 11.24 7.88
N LYS A 126 -15.97 10.54 7.61
CA LYS A 126 -15.23 10.69 6.34
C LYS A 126 -16.10 10.25 5.15
N LEU A 127 -16.84 9.15 5.27
CA LEU A 127 -17.76 8.70 4.22
C LEU A 127 -18.88 9.71 3.94
N GLU A 128 -19.47 10.33 4.97
CA GLU A 128 -20.47 11.38 4.78
C GLU A 128 -19.85 12.65 4.19
N ALA A 129 -18.65 13.04 4.63
CA ALA A 129 -17.92 14.18 4.06
C ALA A 129 -17.63 13.99 2.57
N ARG A 130 -17.34 12.77 2.12
CA ARG A 130 -17.15 12.46 0.70
C ARG A 130 -18.37 12.83 -0.15
N LYS A 131 -19.59 12.65 0.35
CA LYS A 131 -20.82 13.02 -0.39
C LYS A 131 -20.92 14.54 -0.59
N LEU A 132 -20.49 15.32 0.40
CA LEU A 132 -20.45 16.78 0.30
C LEU A 132 -19.43 17.24 -0.75
N VAL A 133 -18.28 16.56 -0.81
CA VAL A 133 -17.27 16.80 -1.85
C VAL A 133 -17.87 16.50 -3.23
N ASP A 134 -18.52 15.35 -3.45
CA ASP A 134 -19.14 15.03 -4.75
C ASP A 134 -20.11 16.11 -5.21
N LYS A 135 -21.00 16.53 -4.30
CA LYS A 135 -21.96 17.58 -4.58
C LYS A 135 -21.27 18.88 -4.98
N ARG A 136 -20.25 19.29 -4.22
CA ARG A 136 -19.55 20.55 -4.48
C ARG A 136 -18.80 20.55 -5.81
N VAL A 137 -18.18 19.43 -6.17
CA VAL A 137 -17.35 19.33 -7.37
C VAL A 137 -18.25 19.29 -8.61
N GLU A 138 -19.41 18.64 -8.53
CA GLU A 138 -20.42 18.70 -9.59
C GLU A 138 -21.07 20.08 -9.73
N GLU A 139 -21.30 20.82 -8.63
CA GLU A 139 -21.72 22.22 -8.69
C GLU A 139 -20.69 23.09 -9.41
N LEU A 140 -19.40 22.95 -9.06
CA LEU A 140 -18.32 23.68 -9.71
C LEU A 140 -18.19 23.32 -11.20
N ARG A 141 -18.37 22.05 -11.55
CA ARG A 141 -18.38 21.61 -12.95
C ARG A 141 -19.52 22.25 -13.72
N LYS A 142 -20.73 22.32 -13.14
CA LYS A 142 -21.89 22.99 -13.76
C LYS A 142 -21.63 24.48 -13.95
N GLU A 143 -21.19 25.17 -12.90
CA GLU A 143 -20.80 26.59 -12.97
C GLU A 143 -19.75 26.82 -14.07
N ALA A 144 -18.73 25.96 -14.15
CA ALA A 144 -17.70 26.05 -15.18
C ALA A 144 -18.21 25.78 -16.61
N SER A 145 -19.32 25.04 -16.76
CA SER A 145 -19.90 24.73 -18.06
C SER A 145 -20.77 25.87 -18.62
N GLU A 146 -21.22 26.79 -17.77
CA GLU A 146 -22.03 27.95 -18.17
C GLU A 146 -21.21 29.05 -18.86
N ARG A 147 -19.88 28.95 -18.80
CA ARG A 147 -18.95 29.94 -19.35
C ARG A 147 -17.97 29.28 -20.31
N GLU A 148 -17.52 30.07 -21.28
CA GLU A 148 -16.45 29.68 -22.20
C GLU A 148 -15.08 30.17 -21.71
N GLY A 149 -14.01 29.71 -22.36
CA GLY A 149 -12.62 30.06 -22.03
C GLY A 149 -11.91 29.00 -21.18
N GLY A 150 -10.87 29.41 -20.45
CA GLY A 150 -10.12 28.56 -19.55
C GLY A 150 -10.82 28.37 -18.20
N LEU A 151 -10.26 27.53 -17.34
CA LEU A 151 -10.90 27.22 -16.05
C LEU A 151 -10.90 28.43 -15.09
N LYS A 152 -9.91 29.32 -15.18
CA LYS A 152 -9.83 30.54 -14.36
C LYS A 152 -10.92 31.55 -14.71
N GLU A 153 -11.24 31.68 -15.98
CA GLU A 153 -12.31 32.53 -16.49
C GLU A 153 -13.69 31.95 -16.15
N ARG A 154 -13.80 30.61 -16.23
CA ARG A 154 -15.01 29.86 -15.88
C ARG A 154 -15.32 29.90 -14.38
N LEU A 155 -14.31 29.83 -13.53
CA LEU A 155 -14.40 29.75 -12.06
C LEU A 155 -13.54 30.84 -11.39
N PRO A 156 -13.89 32.13 -11.53
CA PRO A 156 -13.06 33.23 -11.04
C PRO A 156 -12.96 33.26 -9.51
N ALA A 157 -13.98 32.82 -8.79
CA ALA A 157 -13.96 32.73 -7.33
C ALA A 157 -12.98 31.67 -6.80
N GLN A 158 -12.49 30.78 -7.67
CA GLN A 158 -11.55 29.70 -7.36
C GLN A 158 -10.21 29.91 -8.07
N ALA A 159 -9.99 31.06 -8.72
CA ALA A 159 -8.83 31.32 -9.57
C ALA A 159 -7.49 31.08 -8.87
N GLU A 160 -7.39 31.41 -7.57
CA GLU A 160 -6.17 31.19 -6.77
C GLU A 160 -5.83 29.71 -6.55
N LYS A 161 -6.80 28.81 -6.70
CA LYS A 161 -6.64 27.36 -6.54
C LYS A 161 -6.49 26.63 -7.88
N ILE A 162 -6.55 27.35 -9.00
CA ILE A 162 -6.49 26.75 -10.34
C ILE A 162 -5.04 26.78 -10.83
N THR A 163 -4.51 25.58 -11.02
CA THR A 163 -3.15 25.34 -11.52
C THR A 163 -3.21 24.71 -12.92
N SER A 164 -2.28 25.10 -13.78
CA SER A 164 -2.06 24.43 -15.06
C SER A 164 -1.07 23.30 -14.88
N THR A 165 -1.34 22.14 -15.47
CA THR A 165 -0.41 21.02 -15.44
C THR A 165 0.63 21.15 -16.55
N ASN A 166 1.79 20.53 -16.37
CA ASN A 166 2.68 20.23 -17.50
C ASN A 166 2.06 19.20 -18.45
N GLU A 167 2.70 18.96 -19.60
CA GLU A 167 2.35 17.83 -20.47
C GLU A 167 2.72 16.51 -19.80
N PHE A 168 1.81 15.54 -19.84
CA PHE A 168 2.03 14.20 -19.30
C PHE A 168 1.39 13.12 -20.17
N SER A 169 1.96 11.92 -20.13
CA SER A 169 1.40 10.69 -20.69
C SER A 169 0.66 9.90 -19.61
N TRP A 170 -0.13 8.90 -19.99
CA TRP A 170 -0.79 8.01 -19.02
C TRP A 170 0.22 7.29 -18.13
N ILE A 171 1.28 6.76 -18.75
CA ILE A 171 2.34 6.00 -18.11
C ILE A 171 3.67 6.66 -18.44
N THR A 172 4.55 6.72 -17.44
CA THR A 172 5.93 7.17 -17.58
C THR A 172 6.87 6.09 -17.07
N MET A 173 8.12 6.11 -17.53
CA MET A 173 9.19 5.34 -16.91
C MET A 173 9.67 6.13 -15.69
N GLY A 174 9.68 5.50 -14.51
CA GLY A 174 10.15 6.16 -13.28
C GLY A 174 11.57 6.76 -13.44
N GLY A 175 11.92 7.76 -12.63
CA GLY A 175 13.20 8.45 -12.69
C GLY A 175 14.29 7.84 -11.81
N GLY A 176 14.47 6.51 -11.84
CA GLY A 176 15.49 5.84 -11.05
C GLY A 176 16.91 6.08 -11.58
N LEU A 177 17.90 5.99 -10.67
CA LEU A 177 19.33 6.20 -10.98
C LEU A 177 19.89 5.19 -12.01
N ILE A 178 19.24 4.02 -12.15
CA ILE A 178 19.64 2.97 -13.07
C ILE A 178 18.51 2.78 -14.09
N PRO A 179 18.67 3.25 -15.35
CA PRO A 179 17.61 3.23 -16.36
C PRO A 179 16.98 1.85 -16.61
N GLN A 180 17.78 0.78 -16.49
CA GLN A 180 17.32 -0.61 -16.66
C GLN A 180 16.43 -1.12 -15.52
N MET A 181 16.38 -0.42 -14.38
CA MET A 181 15.53 -0.76 -13.25
C MET A 181 14.26 0.11 -13.19
N ASN A 182 14.12 1.09 -14.10
CA ASN A 182 12.92 1.89 -14.17
C ASN A 182 11.76 0.99 -14.59
N SER A 183 10.70 1.02 -13.79
CA SER A 183 9.45 0.31 -14.11
C SER A 183 8.43 1.31 -14.65
N PRO A 184 7.54 0.88 -15.57
CA PRO A 184 6.39 1.67 -15.97
C PRO A 184 5.53 1.97 -14.75
N GLN A 185 5.17 3.25 -14.57
CA GLN A 185 4.29 3.69 -13.49
C GLN A 185 3.36 4.79 -14.00
N LEU A 186 2.25 5.03 -13.29
CA LEU A 186 1.38 6.17 -13.57
C LEU A 186 2.18 7.47 -13.49
N SER A 187 1.97 8.36 -14.46
CA SER A 187 2.61 9.67 -14.43
C SER A 187 2.11 10.49 -13.25
N SER A 188 3.01 11.22 -12.60
CA SER A 188 2.63 12.27 -11.67
C SER A 188 2.06 13.46 -12.43
N VAL A 189 0.97 14.03 -11.95
CA VAL A 189 0.35 15.23 -12.52
C VAL A 189 0.53 16.37 -11.53
N GLU A 190 1.11 17.48 -11.98
CA GLU A 190 1.37 18.63 -11.12
C GLU A 190 0.06 19.17 -10.53
N GLY A 191 0.04 19.38 -9.21
CA GLY A 191 -1.13 19.85 -8.48
C GLY A 191 -2.19 18.78 -8.20
N VAL A 192 -1.91 17.51 -8.50
CA VAL A 192 -2.78 16.37 -8.21
C VAL A 192 -2.07 15.39 -7.29
N ASP A 193 -2.66 15.14 -6.14
CA ASP A 193 -2.14 14.17 -5.18
C ASP A 193 -2.63 12.77 -5.53
N ALA A 194 -1.73 11.78 -5.42
CA ALA A 194 -2.04 10.37 -5.55
C ALA A 194 -2.91 10.01 -6.79
N VAL A 195 -2.35 10.26 -7.98
CA VAL A 195 -2.97 9.93 -9.27
C VAL A 195 -3.30 8.43 -9.36
N THR A 196 -4.51 8.12 -9.81
CA THR A 196 -5.01 6.75 -9.95
C THR A 196 -5.20 6.37 -11.42
N TRP A 197 -5.46 5.08 -11.65
CA TRP A 197 -5.85 4.62 -12.99
C TRP A 197 -7.17 5.27 -13.44
N GLU A 198 -8.16 5.36 -12.54
CA GLU A 198 -9.44 6.04 -12.80
C GLU A 198 -9.24 7.53 -13.13
N PHE A 199 -8.28 8.19 -12.46
CA PHE A 199 -7.86 9.55 -12.82
C PHE A 199 -7.41 9.63 -14.27
N MET A 200 -6.43 8.80 -14.65
CA MET A 200 -5.92 8.83 -16.02
C MET A 200 -6.99 8.47 -17.04
N GLU A 201 -7.80 7.44 -16.78
CA GLU A 201 -8.90 7.05 -17.65
C GLU A 201 -9.89 8.18 -17.87
N THR A 202 -10.29 8.86 -16.80
CA THR A 202 -11.24 9.98 -16.87
C THR A 202 -10.66 11.15 -17.65
N VAL A 203 -9.39 11.52 -17.43
CA VAL A 203 -8.74 12.63 -18.14
C VAL A 203 -8.52 12.29 -19.62
N PHE A 204 -7.98 11.11 -19.92
CA PHE A 204 -7.69 10.68 -21.29
C PHE A 204 -8.95 10.24 -22.08
N ALA A 205 -10.13 10.19 -21.45
CA ALA A 205 -11.41 10.11 -22.15
C ALA A 205 -11.91 11.47 -22.68
N LYS A 206 -11.41 12.60 -22.14
CA LYS A 206 -11.89 13.95 -22.47
C LYS A 206 -11.15 14.61 -23.62
N LYS A 207 -11.88 15.25 -24.55
CA LYS A 207 -11.28 16.02 -25.66
C LYS A 207 -10.82 17.40 -25.21
N ALA A 208 -9.98 18.05 -26.01
CA ALA A 208 -9.61 19.44 -25.76
C ALA A 208 -10.88 20.33 -25.70
N GLY A 209 -10.94 21.20 -24.70
CA GLY A 209 -12.10 22.03 -24.36
C GLY A 209 -13.13 21.36 -23.44
N GLU A 210 -13.02 20.06 -23.16
CA GLU A 210 -13.98 19.35 -22.31
C GLU A 210 -13.61 19.41 -20.82
N LEU A 211 -14.65 19.55 -19.99
CA LEU A 211 -14.57 19.50 -18.54
C LEU A 211 -14.74 18.07 -18.02
N GLY A 212 -14.02 17.76 -16.95
CA GLY A 212 -14.18 16.52 -16.21
C GLY A 212 -14.03 16.73 -14.71
N VAL A 213 -14.42 15.70 -13.97
CA VAL A 213 -14.30 15.63 -12.52
C VAL A 213 -13.72 14.27 -12.17
N VAL A 214 -12.77 14.24 -11.23
CA VAL A 214 -12.18 13.00 -10.76
C VAL A 214 -11.60 13.13 -9.35
N ARG A 215 -11.39 12.01 -8.66
CA ARG A 215 -10.88 11.94 -7.29
C ARG A 215 -9.45 11.39 -7.23
N ASN A 216 -8.76 11.67 -6.14
CA ASN A 216 -7.51 10.98 -5.81
C ASN A 216 -7.75 9.61 -5.17
N ALA A 217 -6.66 8.85 -4.97
CA ALA A 217 -6.70 7.49 -4.43
C ALA A 217 -7.39 7.34 -3.06
N SER A 218 -7.21 8.30 -2.15
CA SER A 218 -7.83 8.28 -0.81
C SER A 218 -9.30 8.76 -0.83
N HIS A 219 -9.78 9.27 -1.97
CA HIS A 219 -11.07 9.92 -2.13
C HIS A 219 -11.30 11.06 -1.11
N ASP A 220 -10.23 11.68 -0.61
CA ASP A 220 -10.32 12.86 0.26
C ASP A 220 -10.29 14.17 -0.54
N SER A 221 -9.81 14.12 -1.79
CA SER A 221 -9.67 15.25 -2.69
C SER A 221 -10.33 14.94 -4.02
N ALA A 222 -10.92 15.97 -4.61
CA ALA A 222 -11.59 15.89 -5.91
C ALA A 222 -11.23 17.12 -6.75
N TYR A 223 -11.04 16.88 -8.05
CA TYR A 223 -10.52 17.86 -8.99
C TYR A 223 -11.53 18.08 -10.11
N VAL A 224 -11.83 19.34 -10.40
CA VAL A 224 -12.43 19.75 -11.68
C VAL A 224 -11.29 20.10 -12.61
N PHE A 225 -11.29 19.52 -13.81
CA PHE A 225 -10.25 19.80 -14.80
C PHE A 225 -10.86 20.18 -16.15
N LEU A 226 -10.09 20.95 -16.92
CA LEU A 226 -10.37 21.30 -18.31
C LEU A 226 -9.20 20.82 -19.15
N VAL A 227 -9.44 19.99 -20.15
CA VAL A 227 -8.37 19.59 -21.08
C VAL A 227 -8.09 20.76 -22.01
N THR A 228 -6.95 21.44 -21.84
CA THR A 228 -6.60 22.61 -22.66
C THR A 228 -6.07 22.21 -24.03
N ARG A 229 -5.24 21.18 -24.09
CA ARG A 229 -4.59 20.68 -25.31
C ARG A 229 -4.26 19.20 -25.13
N ARG A 230 -4.27 18.45 -26.22
CA ARG A 230 -3.67 17.11 -26.28
C ARG A 230 -2.32 17.16 -26.98
N GLY A 231 -1.39 16.32 -26.53
CA GLY A 231 -0.09 16.13 -27.17
C GLY A 231 -0.20 15.66 -28.63
N PRO A 232 0.93 15.45 -29.32
CA PRO A 232 0.97 15.24 -30.76
C PRO A 232 0.06 14.10 -31.22
N ASP A 233 -0.35 14.19 -32.49
CA ASP A 233 -1.30 13.26 -33.11
C ASP A 233 -0.93 11.78 -32.91
N VAL A 234 -1.95 10.93 -32.86
CA VAL A 234 -1.82 9.50 -32.55
C VAL A 234 -0.83 8.81 -33.49
N ASP A 235 -0.74 9.24 -34.75
CA ASP A 235 0.21 8.68 -35.70
C ASP A 235 1.67 9.00 -35.33
N ALA A 236 1.94 10.22 -34.85
CA ALA A 236 3.27 10.59 -34.38
C ALA A 236 3.66 9.82 -33.10
N GLN A 237 2.70 9.59 -32.20
CA GLN A 237 2.92 8.76 -31.01
C GLN A 237 3.16 7.29 -31.38
N ARG A 238 2.37 6.73 -32.30
CA ARG A 238 2.53 5.37 -32.81
C ARG A 238 3.89 5.17 -33.47
N GLN A 239 4.34 6.12 -34.29
CA GLN A 239 5.67 6.05 -34.92
C GLN A 239 6.81 6.11 -33.90
N ARG A 240 6.66 6.87 -32.81
CA ARG A 240 7.62 6.84 -31.69
C ARG A 240 7.61 5.50 -30.98
N PHE A 241 6.43 4.99 -30.63
CA PHE A 241 6.27 3.70 -29.98
C PHE A 241 6.88 2.56 -30.81
N LEU A 242 6.56 2.47 -32.10
CA LEU A 242 7.10 1.44 -32.99
C LEU A 242 8.63 1.52 -33.08
N ARG A 243 9.19 2.73 -33.10
CA ARG A 243 10.65 2.92 -33.10
C ARG A 243 11.29 2.38 -31.81
N THR A 244 10.71 2.68 -30.65
CA THR A 244 11.15 2.15 -29.35
C THR A 244 11.00 0.63 -29.28
N PHE A 245 9.88 0.09 -29.76
CA PHE A 245 9.59 -1.34 -29.78
C PHE A 245 10.61 -2.11 -30.64
N PHE A 246 10.85 -1.67 -31.87
CA PHE A 246 11.80 -2.33 -32.78
C PHE A 246 13.27 -2.16 -32.37
N GLN A 247 13.57 -1.24 -31.45
CA GLN A 247 14.90 -1.09 -30.84
C GLN A 247 15.09 -1.99 -29.60
N GLY A 248 14.15 -2.90 -29.32
CA GLY A 248 14.25 -3.82 -28.18
C GLY A 248 13.89 -3.17 -26.85
N GLY A 249 13.03 -2.15 -26.87
CA GLY A 249 12.61 -1.43 -25.66
C GLY A 249 11.96 -2.36 -24.64
N SER A 250 12.66 -2.61 -23.53
CA SER A 250 12.17 -3.33 -22.35
C SER A 250 10.88 -2.72 -21.79
N GLU A 251 10.64 -1.44 -22.07
CA GLU A 251 9.48 -0.65 -21.71
C GLU A 251 8.16 -1.25 -22.22
N VAL A 252 8.13 -1.77 -23.46
CA VAL A 252 6.92 -2.34 -24.04
C VAL A 252 6.60 -3.71 -23.42
N ALA A 253 7.64 -4.52 -23.18
CA ALA A 253 7.48 -5.80 -22.49
C ALA A 253 7.01 -5.60 -21.04
N ALA A 254 7.57 -4.62 -20.34
CA ALA A 254 7.17 -4.29 -18.97
C ALA A 254 5.73 -3.74 -18.91
N LEU A 255 5.33 -2.89 -19.87
CA LEU A 255 3.95 -2.42 -19.97
C LEU A 255 2.97 -3.56 -20.24
N ALA A 256 3.28 -4.42 -21.21
CA ALA A 256 2.44 -5.57 -21.55
C ALA A 256 2.29 -6.52 -20.35
N GLN A 257 3.35 -6.72 -19.58
CA GLN A 257 3.30 -7.52 -18.35
C GLN A 257 2.42 -6.84 -17.29
N GLY A 258 2.52 -5.52 -17.11
CA GLY A 258 1.65 -4.76 -16.20
C GLY A 258 0.16 -4.84 -16.58
N GLU A 259 -0.17 -4.60 -17.85
CA GLU A 259 -1.54 -4.70 -18.36
C GLU A 259 -2.10 -6.12 -18.23
N PHE A 260 -1.28 -7.14 -18.48
CA PHE A 260 -1.67 -8.53 -18.30
C PHE A 260 -2.03 -8.84 -16.84
N GLN A 261 -1.25 -8.36 -15.88
CA GLN A 261 -1.52 -8.53 -14.44
C GLN A 261 -2.83 -7.82 -14.03
N ASP A 262 -3.06 -6.61 -14.52
CA ASP A 262 -4.29 -5.86 -14.26
C ASP A 262 -5.53 -6.53 -14.85
N TYR A 263 -5.44 -6.97 -16.10
CA TYR A 263 -6.49 -7.73 -16.76
C TYR A 263 -6.82 -8.98 -15.96
N TYR A 264 -5.81 -9.74 -15.54
CA TYR A 264 -5.98 -10.94 -14.74
C TYR A 264 -6.67 -10.66 -13.40
N ARG A 265 -6.27 -9.62 -12.68
CA ARG A 265 -6.93 -9.18 -11.43
C ARG A 265 -8.40 -8.80 -11.65
N ARG A 266 -8.70 -8.01 -12.67
CA ARG A 266 -10.08 -7.57 -12.98
C ARG A 266 -10.96 -8.75 -13.36
N TRP A 267 -10.44 -9.66 -14.18
CA TRP A 267 -11.12 -10.89 -14.56
C TRP A 267 -11.41 -11.77 -13.33
N TYR A 268 -10.44 -11.93 -12.44
CA TYR A 268 -10.63 -12.70 -11.20
C TYR A 268 -11.70 -12.08 -10.29
N ALA A 269 -11.63 -10.76 -10.05
CA ALA A 269 -12.63 -10.04 -9.26
C ALA A 269 -14.04 -10.07 -9.90
N GLN A 270 -14.13 -10.09 -11.23
CA GLN A 270 -15.39 -10.32 -11.92
C GLN A 270 -15.92 -11.74 -11.66
N LEU A 271 -15.06 -12.75 -11.80
CA LEU A 271 -15.42 -14.15 -11.59
C LEU A 271 -15.87 -14.40 -10.14
N GLU A 272 -15.21 -13.82 -9.14
CA GLU A 272 -15.64 -13.89 -7.75
C GLU A 272 -17.04 -13.31 -7.53
N ARG A 273 -17.35 -12.18 -8.17
CA ARG A 273 -18.68 -11.55 -8.10
C ARG A 273 -19.76 -12.41 -8.76
N GLU A 274 -19.48 -12.95 -9.95
CA GLU A 274 -20.40 -13.84 -10.67
C GLU A 274 -20.67 -15.12 -9.87
N MET A 275 -19.64 -15.67 -9.24
CA MET A 275 -19.70 -16.91 -8.46
C MET A 275 -20.16 -16.69 -7.01
N LYS A 276 -20.39 -15.44 -6.59
CA LYS A 276 -20.78 -15.06 -5.22
C LYS A 276 -19.86 -15.68 -4.15
N VAL A 277 -18.56 -15.59 -4.37
CA VAL A 277 -17.56 -16.21 -3.48
C VAL A 277 -17.61 -15.54 -2.11
N GLU A 278 -17.77 -16.36 -1.06
CA GLU A 278 -17.64 -15.93 0.33
C GLU A 278 -16.28 -16.36 0.88
N TRP A 279 -15.38 -15.40 1.00
CA TRP A 279 -14.06 -15.60 1.58
C TRP A 279 -14.16 -15.69 3.10
N LYS A 280 -14.02 -16.91 3.66
CA LYS A 280 -13.87 -17.10 5.12
C LYS A 280 -12.56 -16.53 5.66
N ARG A 281 -11.58 -16.35 4.78
CA ARG A 281 -10.32 -15.61 4.97
C ARG A 281 -9.94 -14.99 3.62
N PRO A 282 -9.39 -13.76 3.57
CA PRO A 282 -8.86 -13.22 2.32
C PRO A 282 -7.81 -14.18 1.74
N PRO A 283 -7.79 -14.39 0.41
CA PRO A 283 -6.71 -15.12 -0.24
C PRO A 283 -5.39 -14.36 0.00
N GLN A 284 -4.34 -15.09 0.38
CA GLN A 284 -2.98 -14.56 0.51
C GLN A 284 -2.32 -14.43 -0.86
#